data_AF-A0A1I8CG22-F1
#
_entry.id   AF-A0A1I8CG22-F1
#
_cell.length_a   1.000
_cell.length_b   1.000
_cell.length_c   1.000
_cell.angle_alpha   90.00
_cell.angle_beta   90.00
_cell.angle_gamma   90.00
#
_symmetry.space_group_name_H-M   'P 1'
#
loop_
_entity.id
_entity.type
_entity.pdbx_description
1 polymer ?
#
loop_
_entity_poly.entity_id
_entity_poly.type
_entity_poly.pdbx_seq_one_letter_code
_entity_poly.pdbx_strand_id
1 'polypeptide(L)'
;MANPFDDDSDMKIKSFSRSNNRGQADDISEIEREIERTLQESLDSSQRARANLENSEQLGIKTAQNLLEQREKLERADHNLDKIHHTTTMTQRNLNSLKSVFGGFFKNKFKSKPQEPIAQIKTSQTSESLNNTMDKMSSSQGFGYANQTGPSLSEQSRNQIKGTRFEEMDREIDSNLDSMSDSLAKLKNLGRAIGQEVEDQNRLLDTIQMKADKNDALVRHQDAQMKGLLGYKGVQAPTDSAGLVPKKR
;
A
#
# COMPACT_ATOMS: atom_id res chain seq x y z
N MET A 1 18.55 10.86 -52.35
CA MET A 1 18.04 10.06 -51.22
C MET A 1 17.29 8.89 -51.83
N ALA A 2 17.90 7.71 -51.84
CA ALA A 2 17.29 6.48 -52.36
C ALA A 2 16.75 5.67 -51.18
N ASN A 3 15.55 5.13 -51.36
CA ASN A 3 14.76 4.45 -50.34
C ASN A 3 15.38 3.07 -50.04
N PRO A 4 15.74 2.75 -48.78
CA PRO A 4 16.45 1.51 -48.41
C PRO A 4 15.55 0.26 -48.34
N PHE A 5 14.37 0.28 -48.97
CA PHE A 5 13.39 -0.81 -48.90
C PHE A 5 12.97 -1.39 -50.26
N ASP A 6 13.53 -0.91 -51.37
CA ASP A 6 13.28 -1.44 -52.73
C ASP A 6 14.35 -2.45 -53.16
N ASP A 7 14.70 -3.41 -52.31
CA ASP A 7 15.41 -4.61 -52.74
C ASP A 7 14.40 -5.75 -52.86
N ASP A 8 13.71 -5.77 -54.00
CA ASP A 8 12.99 -6.94 -54.53
C ASP A 8 13.99 -8.07 -54.80
N SER A 9 14.49 -8.66 -53.73
CA SER A 9 15.26 -9.89 -53.74
C SER A 9 14.27 -11.06 -53.77
N ASP A 10 13.95 -11.51 -54.98
CA ASP A 10 13.30 -12.79 -55.32
C ASP A 10 13.61 -13.89 -54.29
N MET A 11 12.70 -14.07 -53.32
CA MET A 11 12.78 -15.15 -52.35
C MET A 11 12.36 -16.44 -53.06
N LYS A 12 13.31 -17.08 -53.76
CA LYS A 12 13.13 -18.41 -54.33
C LYS A 12 12.77 -19.40 -53.21
N ILE A 13 11.49 -19.73 -53.13
CA ILE A 13 10.97 -20.87 -52.37
C ILE A 13 11.72 -22.11 -52.86
N LYS A 14 12.67 -22.61 -52.07
CA LYS A 14 13.41 -23.85 -52.37
C LYS A 14 12.43 -25.01 -52.26
N SER A 15 12.02 -25.55 -53.41
CA SER A 15 11.29 -26.80 -53.49
C SER A 15 12.16 -27.94 -52.97
N PHE A 16 11.64 -28.69 -52.00
CA PHE A 16 12.28 -29.87 -51.42
C PHE A 16 12.41 -30.98 -52.48
N SER A 17 13.57 -31.08 -53.11
CA SER A 17 13.97 -32.28 -53.85
C SER A 17 14.63 -33.28 -52.90
N ARG A 18 13.97 -34.43 -52.77
CA ARG A 18 14.38 -35.62 -52.02
C ARG A 18 15.76 -36.11 -52.49
N SER A 19 16.80 -35.98 -51.66
CA SER A 19 18.00 -36.85 -51.68
C SER A 19 19.00 -36.47 -50.57
N ASN A 20 18.91 -37.06 -49.37
CA ASN A 20 20.05 -37.57 -48.57
C ASN A 20 19.62 -37.89 -47.13
N ASN A 21 19.59 -39.17 -46.79
CA ASN A 21 19.19 -39.69 -45.47
C ASN A 21 20.23 -39.49 -44.35
N ARG A 22 21.40 -38.90 -44.61
CA ARG A 22 22.46 -38.68 -43.59
C ARG A 22 22.48 -37.26 -43.02
N GLY A 23 22.27 -36.22 -43.82
CA GLY A 23 22.23 -34.84 -43.32
C GLY A 23 20.98 -34.54 -42.47
N GLN A 24 19.86 -35.20 -42.78
CA GLN A 24 18.61 -35.01 -42.05
C GLN A 24 18.68 -35.47 -40.58
N ALA A 25 19.51 -36.48 -40.26
CA ALA A 25 19.68 -36.94 -38.89
C ALA A 25 20.53 -35.96 -38.05
N ASP A 26 21.56 -35.37 -38.66
CA ASP A 26 22.39 -34.34 -38.01
C ASP A 26 21.55 -33.08 -37.75
N ASP A 27 20.75 -32.63 -38.73
CA ASP A 27 19.84 -31.48 -38.60
C ASP A 27 18.79 -31.69 -37.48
N ILE A 28 18.22 -32.90 -37.39
CA ILE A 28 17.25 -33.24 -36.32
C ILE A 28 17.93 -33.20 -34.94
N SER A 29 19.17 -33.70 -34.82
CA SER A 29 19.90 -33.69 -33.55
C SER A 29 20.31 -32.28 -33.10
N GLU A 30 20.57 -31.37 -34.03
CA GLU A 30 20.83 -29.96 -33.73
C GLU A 30 19.56 -29.26 -33.26
N ILE A 31 18.42 -29.51 -33.92
CA ILE A 31 17.12 -28.96 -33.52
C ILE A 31 16.72 -29.46 -32.12
N GLU A 32 16.88 -30.75 -31.83
CA GLU A 32 16.58 -31.32 -30.50
C GLU A 32 17.42 -30.68 -29.40
N ARG A 33 18.72 -30.42 -29.65
CA ARG A 33 19.60 -29.73 -28.70
C ARG A 33 19.17 -28.30 -28.45
N GLU A 34 18.73 -27.58 -29.48
CA GLU A 34 18.27 -26.21 -29.33
C GLU A 34 16.94 -26.13 -28.55
N ILE A 35 16.03 -27.08 -28.80
CA ILE A 35 14.77 -27.22 -28.02
C ILE A 35 15.10 -27.50 -26.56
N GLU A 36 15.99 -28.45 -26.28
CA GLU A 36 16.40 -28.79 -24.91
C GLU A 36 16.99 -27.59 -24.19
N ARG A 37 17.91 -26.89 -24.84
CA ARG A 37 18.52 -25.68 -24.31
C ARG A 37 17.48 -24.61 -23.98
N THR A 38 16.55 -24.34 -24.90
CA THR A 38 15.52 -23.32 -24.73
C THR A 38 14.58 -23.65 -23.57
N LEU A 39 14.17 -24.92 -23.45
CA LEU A 39 13.33 -25.38 -22.35
C LEU A 39 14.06 -25.31 -21.00
N GLN A 40 15.32 -25.71 -20.96
CA GLN A 40 16.17 -25.61 -19.76
C GLN A 40 16.31 -24.14 -19.31
N GLU A 41 16.63 -23.24 -20.25
CA GLU A 41 16.75 -21.80 -19.98
C GLU A 41 15.42 -21.21 -19.48
N SER A 42 14.29 -21.65 -20.06
CA SER A 42 12.94 -21.23 -19.65
C SER A 42 12.59 -21.73 -18.26
N LEU A 43 12.95 -22.97 -17.93
CA LEU A 43 12.73 -23.56 -16.61
C LEU A 43 13.52 -22.80 -15.55
N ASP A 44 14.82 -22.60 -15.74
CA ASP A 44 15.69 -21.86 -14.83
C ASP A 44 15.21 -20.40 -14.65
N SER A 45 14.73 -19.78 -15.73
CA SER A 45 14.12 -18.45 -15.69
C SER A 45 12.85 -18.44 -14.84
N SER A 46 11.93 -19.38 -15.07
CA SER A 46 10.67 -19.49 -14.32
C SER A 46 10.90 -19.75 -12.83
N GLN A 47 11.87 -20.60 -12.47
CA GLN A 47 12.22 -20.89 -11.08
C GLN A 47 12.80 -19.65 -10.37
N ARG A 48 13.70 -18.90 -11.03
CA ARG A 48 14.22 -17.63 -10.49
C ARG A 48 13.11 -16.59 -10.32
N ALA A 49 12.22 -16.48 -11.30
CA ALA A 49 11.10 -15.56 -11.24
C ALA A 49 10.15 -15.91 -10.07
N ARG A 50 9.85 -17.19 -9.87
CA ARG A 50 9.03 -17.66 -8.75
C ARG A 50 9.65 -17.32 -7.40
N ALA A 51 10.94 -17.60 -7.22
CA ALA A 51 11.67 -17.24 -6.00
C ALA A 51 11.64 -15.72 -5.73
N ASN A 52 11.80 -14.90 -6.76
CA ASN A 52 11.72 -13.44 -6.64
C ASN A 52 10.30 -12.97 -6.27
N LEU A 53 9.26 -13.61 -6.80
CA LEU A 53 7.87 -13.28 -6.47
C LEU A 53 7.53 -13.68 -5.03
N GLU A 54 7.97 -14.86 -4.57
CA GLU A 54 7.80 -15.30 -3.19
C GLU A 54 8.47 -14.33 -2.20
N ASN A 55 9.71 -13.90 -2.50
CA ASN A 55 10.41 -12.88 -1.70
C ASN A 55 9.66 -11.54 -1.70
N SER A 56 9.10 -11.14 -2.84
CA SER A 56 8.30 -9.92 -2.97
C SER A 56 6.99 -10.00 -2.18
N GLU A 57 6.34 -11.17 -2.16
CA GLU A 57 5.11 -11.42 -1.39
C GLU A 57 5.39 -11.27 0.12
N GLN A 58 6.45 -11.91 0.62
CA GLN A 58 6.85 -11.79 2.03
C GLN A 58 7.19 -10.34 2.42
N LEU A 59 7.96 -9.64 1.57
CA LEU A 59 8.29 -8.24 1.80
C LEU A 59 7.04 -7.35 1.79
N GLY A 60 6.11 -7.61 0.87
CA GLY A 60 4.83 -6.93 0.79
C GLY A 60 4.00 -7.13 2.06
N ILE A 61 3.87 -8.38 2.53
CA ILE A 61 3.12 -8.70 3.77
C ILE A 61 3.71 -7.93 4.95
N LYS A 62 5.03 -7.99 5.12
CA LYS A 62 5.73 -7.27 6.19
C LYS A 62 5.50 -5.76 6.09
N THR A 63 5.51 -5.21 4.88
CA THR A 63 5.22 -3.79 4.64
C THR A 63 3.79 -3.43 5.04
N ALA A 64 2.80 -4.25 4.66
CA ALA A 64 1.42 -4.05 5.07
C ALA A 64 1.23 -4.14 6.59
N GLN A 65 1.92 -5.07 7.27
CA GLN A 65 1.89 -5.16 8.73
C GLN A 65 2.44 -3.90 9.39
N ASN A 66 3.58 -3.40 8.91
CA ASN A 66 4.17 -2.16 9.40
C ASN A 66 3.22 -0.96 9.19
N LEU A 67 2.51 -0.89 8.06
CA LEU A 67 1.54 0.18 7.82
C LEU A 67 0.35 0.11 8.79
N LEU A 68 -0.15 -1.08 9.11
CA LEU A 68 -1.21 -1.25 10.10
C LEU A 68 -0.75 -0.78 11.50
N GLU A 69 0.47 -1.15 11.91
CA GLU A 69 1.04 -0.70 13.19
C GLU A 69 1.26 0.82 13.20
N GLN A 70 1.73 1.40 12.09
CA GLN A 70 1.89 2.85 11.95
C GLN A 70 0.54 3.57 12.06
N ARG A 71 -0.49 3.05 11.39
CA ARG A 71 -1.85 3.60 11.50
C ARG A 71 -2.33 3.64 12.95
N GLU A 72 -2.15 2.56 13.70
CA GLU A 72 -2.57 2.51 15.11
C GLU A 72 -1.90 3.62 15.94
N LYS A 73 -0.61 3.88 15.69
CA LYS A 73 0.12 4.98 16.33
C LYS A 73 -0.46 6.35 15.96
N LEU A 74 -0.80 6.56 14.69
CA LEU A 74 -1.44 7.79 14.22
C LEU A 74 -2.81 7.99 14.84
N GLU A 75 -3.64 6.95 14.91
CA GLU A 75 -4.97 7.02 15.53
C GLU A 75 -4.89 7.34 17.03
N ARG A 76 -3.91 6.75 17.74
CA ARG A 76 -3.63 7.11 19.14
C ARG A 76 -3.19 8.57 19.27
N ALA A 77 -2.35 9.06 18.36
CA ALA A 77 -1.92 10.46 18.36
C ALA A 77 -3.09 11.42 18.13
N ASP A 78 -3.95 11.13 17.15
CA ASP A 78 -5.16 11.91 16.86
C ASP A 78 -6.09 11.97 18.08
N HIS A 79 -6.35 10.83 18.72
CA HIS A 79 -7.18 10.75 19.90
C HIS A 79 -6.58 11.52 21.10
N ASN A 80 -5.26 11.46 21.29
CA ASN A 80 -4.59 12.23 22.33
C ASN A 80 -4.69 13.75 22.08
N LEU A 81 -4.61 14.19 20.82
CA LEU A 81 -4.85 15.59 20.47
C LEU A 81 -6.30 16.01 20.78
N ASP A 82 -7.29 15.15 20.54
CA ASP A 82 -8.67 15.45 20.92
C ASP A 82 -8.83 15.56 22.44
N LYS A 83 -8.18 14.69 23.22
CA LYS A 83 -8.14 14.79 24.69
C LYS A 83 -7.49 16.08 25.18
N ILE A 84 -6.38 16.49 24.57
CA ILE A 84 -5.70 17.75 24.88
C ILE A 84 -6.66 18.91 24.60
N HIS A 85 -7.31 18.93 23.43
CA HIS A 85 -8.25 19.98 23.09
C HIS A 85 -9.41 20.08 24.10
N HIS A 86 -9.99 18.93 24.49
CA HIS A 86 -11.04 18.87 25.50
C HIS A 86 -10.58 19.40 26.86
N THR A 87 -9.43 18.92 27.33
CA THR A 87 -8.83 19.32 28.61
C THR A 87 -8.56 20.82 28.62
N THR A 88 -7.95 21.32 27.56
CA THR A 88 -7.64 22.74 27.36
C THR A 88 -8.92 23.58 27.35
N THR A 89 -10.00 23.11 26.71
CA THR A 89 -11.31 23.77 26.77
C THR A 89 -11.86 23.86 28.20
N MET A 90 -11.74 22.80 29.00
CA MET A 90 -12.15 22.80 30.41
C MET A 90 -11.27 23.72 31.26
N THR A 91 -9.96 23.69 31.05
CA THR A 91 -9.00 24.60 31.69
C THR A 91 -9.36 26.05 31.40
N GLN A 92 -9.72 26.41 30.16
CA GLN A 92 -10.12 27.78 29.84
C GLN A 92 -11.33 28.23 30.68
N ARG A 93 -12.35 27.37 30.82
CA ARG A 93 -13.54 27.67 31.63
C ARG A 93 -13.17 27.90 33.08
N ASN A 94 -12.29 27.07 33.62
CA ASN A 94 -11.81 27.19 34.99
C ASN A 94 -10.97 28.47 35.18
N LEU A 95 -10.06 28.80 34.27
CA LEU A 95 -9.28 30.06 34.32
C LEU A 95 -10.18 31.30 34.25
N ASN A 96 -11.21 31.29 33.39
CA ASN A 96 -12.19 32.36 33.32
C ASN A 96 -12.97 32.52 34.64
N SER A 97 -13.28 31.41 35.32
CA SER A 97 -13.90 31.42 36.64
C SER A 97 -12.98 31.98 37.72
N LEU A 98 -11.69 31.61 37.72
CA LEU A 98 -10.69 32.08 38.69
C LEU A 98 -10.40 33.58 38.56
N LYS A 99 -10.33 34.10 37.33
CA LYS A 99 -10.23 35.55 37.08
C LYS A 99 -11.39 36.33 37.72
N SER A 100 -12.59 35.73 37.76
CA SER A 100 -13.79 36.37 38.32
C SER A 100 -13.79 36.43 39.86
N VAL A 101 -13.07 35.53 40.56
CA VAL A 101 -13.05 35.49 42.03
C VAL A 101 -12.15 36.58 42.63
N PHE A 102 -11.12 37.03 41.92
CA PHE A 102 -10.23 38.11 42.36
C PHE A 102 -10.76 39.53 42.05
N GLY A 103 -11.92 39.65 41.38
CA GLY A 103 -12.51 40.92 40.94
C GLY A 103 -13.84 41.34 41.61
N GLY A 104 -14.40 40.52 42.51
CA GLY A 104 -15.57 40.89 43.31
C GLY A 104 -16.85 40.10 43.01
N PHE A 105 -17.50 39.69 44.11
CA PHE A 105 -18.88 39.21 44.23
C PHE A 105 -19.22 37.82 43.65
N PHE A 106 -19.09 36.81 44.53
CA PHE A 106 -19.80 35.54 44.45
C PHE A 106 -21.31 35.75 44.30
N LYS A 107 -21.86 35.49 43.11
CA LYS A 107 -23.25 35.01 42.91
C LYS A 107 -23.47 34.74 41.41
N ASN A 108 -23.22 33.51 40.96
CA ASN A 108 -24.30 32.78 40.30
C ASN A 108 -24.07 31.27 40.29
N LYS A 109 -25.14 30.58 40.67
CA LYS A 109 -25.26 29.17 41.02
C LYS A 109 -25.47 28.34 39.75
N PHE A 110 -24.81 27.17 39.70
CA PHE A 110 -25.23 25.92 39.07
C PHE A 110 -26.04 26.01 37.75
N LYS A 111 -25.41 25.72 36.60
CA LYS A 111 -26.13 25.16 35.44
C LYS A 111 -25.34 24.01 34.80
N SER A 112 -26.14 23.01 34.41
CA SER A 112 -25.85 21.61 34.14
C SER A 112 -24.66 21.28 33.25
N LYS A 113 -23.99 20.16 33.60
CA LYS A 113 -23.06 19.43 32.74
C LYS A 113 -23.76 19.03 31.43
N PRO A 114 -23.27 19.43 30.24
CA PRO A 114 -23.64 18.78 29.01
C PRO A 114 -22.93 17.43 28.96
N GLN A 115 -23.73 16.40 28.73
CA GLN A 115 -23.32 15.00 28.57
C GLN A 115 -22.27 14.87 27.45
N GLU A 116 -21.19 14.16 27.74
CA GLU A 116 -20.07 13.92 26.82
C GLU A 116 -20.54 13.03 25.65
N PRO A 117 -20.39 13.46 24.39
CA PRO A 117 -20.39 12.51 23.29
C PRO A 117 -19.04 11.80 23.31
N ILE A 118 -19.04 10.54 23.75
CA ILE A 118 -17.92 9.62 23.54
C ILE A 118 -17.78 9.51 22.03
N ALA A 119 -16.77 10.17 21.47
CA ALA A 119 -16.43 10.02 20.07
C ALA A 119 -16.06 8.54 19.86
N GLN A 120 -16.99 7.80 19.26
CA GLN A 120 -16.74 6.43 18.86
C GLN A 120 -15.56 6.46 17.90
N ILE A 121 -14.52 5.70 18.25
CA ILE A 121 -13.37 5.46 17.39
C ILE A 121 -13.94 4.82 16.13
N LYS A 122 -14.04 5.59 15.04
CA LYS A 122 -14.34 5.03 13.74
C LYS A 122 -13.09 4.27 13.33
N THR A 123 -13.10 2.96 13.53
CA THR A 123 -12.13 2.09 12.86
C THR A 123 -12.22 2.41 11.37
N SER A 124 -11.11 2.85 10.80
CA SER A 124 -11.13 3.26 9.40
C SER A 124 -11.39 2.05 8.51
N GLN A 125 -12.35 2.16 7.60
CA GLN A 125 -12.73 1.08 6.68
C GLN A 125 -11.54 0.58 5.81
N THR A 126 -10.48 1.38 5.71
CA THR A 126 -9.27 1.06 4.97
C THR A 126 -8.30 0.14 5.70
N SER A 127 -8.22 0.20 7.04
CA SER A 127 -7.45 -0.78 7.81
C SER A 127 -8.08 -2.16 7.75
N GLU A 128 -9.40 -2.24 7.73
CA GLU A 128 -10.14 -3.49 7.48
C GLU A 128 -9.86 -4.03 6.07
N SER A 129 -9.79 -3.15 5.07
CA SER A 129 -9.50 -3.55 3.67
C SER A 129 -8.09 -4.12 3.52
N LEU A 130 -7.08 -3.53 4.17
CA LEU A 130 -5.71 -4.04 4.16
C LEU A 130 -5.60 -5.35 4.95
N ASN A 131 -6.21 -5.43 6.14
CA ASN A 131 -6.29 -6.68 6.92
C ASN A 131 -6.94 -7.81 6.12
N ASN A 132 -8.11 -7.55 5.51
CA ASN A 132 -8.80 -8.52 4.67
C ASN A 132 -7.95 -8.99 3.49
N THR A 133 -7.12 -8.12 2.92
CA THR A 133 -6.22 -8.47 1.82
C THR A 133 -5.07 -9.36 2.31
N MET A 134 -4.54 -9.08 3.50
CA MET A 134 -3.50 -9.89 4.15
C MET A 134 -4.02 -11.27 4.58
N ASP A 135 -5.24 -11.34 5.10
CA ASP A 135 -5.89 -12.59 5.46
C ASP A 135 -6.12 -13.47 4.22
N LYS A 136 -6.58 -12.87 3.12
CA LYS A 136 -6.73 -13.56 1.82
C LYS A 136 -5.41 -14.04 1.24
N MET A 137 -4.30 -13.35 1.53
CA MET A 137 -2.97 -13.78 1.11
C MET A 137 -2.48 -15.00 1.91
N SER A 138 -2.84 -15.06 3.20
CA SER A 138 -2.45 -16.14 4.11
C SER A 138 -3.34 -17.38 3.96
N SER A 139 -4.60 -17.20 3.58
CA SER A 139 -5.49 -18.30 3.26
C SER A 139 -5.16 -18.88 1.89
N SER A 140 -5.06 -20.22 1.77
CA SER A 140 -4.96 -20.89 0.46
C SER A 140 -6.22 -20.71 -0.42
N GLN A 141 -7.22 -19.98 0.09
CA GLN A 141 -8.36 -19.52 -0.68
C GLN A 141 -7.87 -18.39 -1.59
N GLY A 142 -7.23 -18.80 -2.69
CA GLY A 142 -6.74 -17.89 -3.71
C GLY A 142 -7.81 -16.87 -4.06
N PHE A 143 -7.37 -15.65 -4.33
CA PHE A 143 -8.27 -14.67 -4.92
C PHE A 143 -8.79 -15.29 -6.23
N GLY A 144 -10.11 -15.46 -6.37
CA GLY A 144 -10.75 -16.19 -7.48
C GLY A 144 -10.62 -15.53 -8.86
N TYR A 145 -9.41 -15.10 -9.23
CA TYR A 145 -9.08 -14.65 -10.57
C TYR A 145 -8.80 -15.89 -11.40
N ALA A 146 -9.70 -16.17 -12.33
CA ALA A 146 -9.44 -17.07 -13.44
C ALA A 146 -8.44 -16.41 -14.42
N ASN A 147 -7.20 -16.20 -13.99
CA ASN A 147 -6.11 -15.89 -14.89
C ASN A 147 -5.51 -17.23 -15.33
N GLN A 148 -6.19 -17.88 -16.28
CA GLN A 148 -5.56 -18.98 -17.01
C GLN A 148 -4.41 -18.37 -17.80
N THR A 149 -3.19 -18.52 -17.30
CA THR A 149 -1.99 -18.42 -18.12
C THR A 149 -2.15 -19.44 -19.23
N GLY A 150 -2.21 -18.94 -20.47
CA GLY A 150 -2.34 -19.81 -21.63
C GLY A 150 -1.16 -20.77 -21.71
N PRO A 151 -1.32 -21.92 -22.39
CA PRO A 151 -0.25 -22.89 -22.58
C PRO A 151 1.03 -22.22 -23.11
N SER A 152 2.20 -22.49 -22.52
CA SER A 152 3.47 -21.86 -22.94
C SER A 152 3.85 -22.21 -24.39
N LEU A 153 3.53 -23.43 -24.82
CA LEU A 153 3.68 -23.89 -26.20
C LEU A 153 2.33 -24.04 -26.92
N SER A 154 2.35 -23.80 -28.24
CA SER A 154 1.20 -24.05 -29.13
C SER A 154 0.81 -25.53 -29.14
N GLU A 155 -0.46 -25.85 -29.44
CA GLU A 155 -0.93 -27.24 -29.53
C GLU A 155 -0.10 -28.10 -30.50
N GLN A 156 0.36 -27.50 -31.60
CA GLN A 156 1.20 -28.18 -32.60
C GLN A 156 2.58 -28.53 -32.03
N SER A 157 3.21 -27.60 -31.32
CA SER A 157 4.49 -27.81 -30.63
C SER A 157 4.35 -28.84 -29.51
N ARG A 158 3.26 -28.78 -28.74
CA ARG A 158 2.97 -29.70 -27.63
C ARG A 158 2.77 -31.14 -28.11
N ASN A 159 2.13 -31.32 -29.26
CA ASN A 159 2.00 -32.63 -29.90
C ASN A 159 3.33 -33.20 -30.41
N GLN A 160 4.28 -32.35 -30.79
CA GLN A 160 5.61 -32.77 -31.25
C GLN A 160 6.51 -33.25 -30.09
N ILE A 161 6.34 -32.67 -28.89
CA ILE A 161 7.11 -33.04 -27.70
C ILE A 161 6.43 -34.14 -26.86
N LYS A 162 5.19 -34.51 -27.18
CA LYS A 162 4.42 -35.50 -26.42
C LYS A 162 5.11 -36.86 -26.39
N GLY A 163 5.24 -37.45 -25.21
CA GLY A 163 5.93 -38.72 -24.99
C GLY A 163 7.47 -38.61 -24.96
N THR A 164 8.01 -37.40 -24.98
CA THR A 164 9.46 -37.15 -24.84
C THR A 164 9.76 -36.50 -23.48
N ARG A 165 11.05 -36.42 -23.09
CA ARG A 165 11.46 -35.69 -21.88
C ARG A 165 11.08 -34.20 -21.89
N PHE A 166 10.87 -33.63 -23.07
CA PHE A 166 10.48 -32.22 -23.23
C PHE A 166 9.06 -31.94 -22.72
N GLU A 167 8.18 -32.95 -22.73
CA GLU A 167 6.82 -32.81 -22.19
C GLU A 167 6.80 -32.57 -20.68
N GLU A 168 7.69 -33.22 -19.93
CA GLU A 168 7.79 -33.02 -18.48
C GLU A 168 8.30 -31.61 -18.15
N MET A 169 9.31 -31.13 -18.89
CA MET A 169 9.83 -29.77 -18.73
C MET A 169 8.79 -28.70 -19.11
N ASP A 170 8.06 -28.88 -20.21
CA ASP A 170 6.96 -28.00 -20.63
C ASP A 170 5.87 -27.90 -19.55
N ARG A 171 5.47 -29.04 -18.97
CA ARG A 171 4.49 -29.07 -17.88
C ARG A 171 4.99 -28.37 -16.62
N GLU A 172 6.28 -28.52 -16.26
CA GLU A 172 6.86 -27.82 -15.12
C GLU A 172 6.90 -26.30 -15.36
N ILE A 173 7.25 -25.88 -16.57
CA ILE A 173 7.21 -24.46 -16.96
C ILE A 173 5.78 -23.92 -16.85
N ASP A 174 4.78 -24.60 -17.42
CA ASP A 174 3.39 -24.19 -17.31
C ASP A 174 2.93 -24.08 -15.84
N SER A 175 3.26 -25.07 -15.00
CA SER A 175 2.94 -25.04 -13.57
C SER A 175 3.63 -23.89 -12.83
N ASN A 176 4.87 -23.55 -13.20
CA ASN A 176 5.57 -22.41 -12.63
C ASN A 176 4.93 -21.09 -13.08
N LEU A 177 4.54 -20.97 -14.35
CA LEU A 177 3.87 -19.78 -14.89
C LEU A 177 2.50 -19.54 -14.23
N ASP A 178 1.72 -20.60 -13.99
CA ASP A 178 0.46 -20.54 -13.25
C ASP A 178 0.71 -20.02 -11.81
N SER A 179 1.69 -20.60 -11.11
CA SER A 179 2.06 -20.16 -9.76
C SER A 179 2.53 -18.70 -9.74
N MET A 180 3.30 -18.28 -10.74
CA MET A 180 3.75 -16.89 -10.90
C MET A 180 2.58 -15.94 -11.16
N SER A 181 1.60 -16.34 -11.99
CA SER A 181 0.38 -15.59 -12.27
C SER A 181 -0.42 -15.33 -11.00
N ASP A 182 -0.58 -16.37 -10.16
CA ASP A 182 -1.24 -16.28 -8.86
C ASP A 182 -0.50 -15.32 -7.91
N SER A 183 0.81 -15.48 -7.76
CA SER A 183 1.62 -14.57 -6.93
C SER A 183 1.56 -13.12 -7.43
N LEU A 184 1.55 -12.89 -8.74
CA LEU A 184 1.37 -11.55 -9.32
C LEU A 184 -0.01 -10.97 -9.02
N ALA A 185 -1.07 -11.77 -9.09
CA ALA A 185 -2.42 -11.35 -8.73
C ALA A 185 -2.51 -10.95 -7.24
N LYS A 186 -1.92 -11.76 -6.35
CA LYS A 186 -1.79 -11.46 -4.92
C LYS A 186 -1.04 -10.14 -4.69
N LEU A 187 0.13 -9.99 -5.29
CA LEU A 187 0.97 -8.78 -5.20
C LEU A 187 0.24 -7.53 -5.73
N LYS A 188 -0.52 -7.65 -6.82
CA LYS A 188 -1.33 -6.55 -7.37
C LYS A 188 -2.38 -6.06 -6.36
N ASN A 189 -3.11 -6.98 -5.74
CA ASN A 189 -4.15 -6.61 -4.77
C ASN A 189 -3.53 -6.03 -3.51
N LEU A 190 -2.43 -6.62 -3.04
CA LEU A 190 -1.69 -6.09 -1.90
C LEU A 190 -1.15 -4.69 -2.19
N GLY A 191 -0.53 -4.47 -3.35
CA GLY A 191 -0.03 -3.17 -3.76
C GLY A 191 -1.14 -2.11 -3.83
N ARG A 192 -2.33 -2.49 -4.33
CA ARG A 192 -3.50 -1.61 -4.32
C ARG A 192 -3.97 -1.28 -2.90
N ALA A 193 -4.07 -2.27 -2.02
CA ALA A 193 -4.50 -2.07 -0.63
C ALA A 193 -3.49 -1.23 0.16
N ILE A 194 -2.19 -1.48 -0.02
CA ILE A 194 -1.10 -0.68 0.54
C ILE A 194 -1.19 0.77 0.04
N GLY A 195 -1.39 0.98 -1.26
CA GLY A 195 -1.52 2.32 -1.83
C GLY A 195 -2.68 3.11 -1.21
N GLN A 196 -3.84 2.47 -1.08
CA GLN A 196 -5.01 3.08 -0.43
C GLN A 196 -4.75 3.40 1.04
N GLU A 197 -4.10 2.49 1.77
CA GLU A 197 -3.75 2.70 3.18
C GLU A 197 -2.79 3.89 3.36
N VAL A 198 -1.79 4.03 2.49
CA VAL A 198 -0.84 5.17 2.52
C VAL A 198 -1.55 6.49 2.25
N GLU A 199 -2.43 6.55 1.24
CA GLU A 199 -3.21 7.76 0.94
C GLU A 199 -4.07 8.19 2.13
N ASP A 200 -4.68 7.23 2.83
CA ASP A 200 -5.49 7.50 4.01
C ASP A 200 -4.68 7.90 5.23
N GLN A 201 -3.53 7.26 5.47
CA GLN A 201 -2.62 7.68 6.53
C GLN A 201 -2.10 9.10 6.29
N ASN A 202 -1.84 9.49 5.03
CA ASN A 202 -1.45 10.86 4.69
C ASN A 202 -2.55 11.87 5.06
N ARG A 203 -3.82 11.56 4.77
CA ARG A 203 -4.96 12.42 5.19
C ARG A 203 -5.11 12.51 6.71
N LEU A 204 -4.85 11.40 7.41
CA LEU A 204 -4.84 11.38 8.88
C LEU A 204 -3.70 12.24 9.43
N LEU A 205 -2.51 12.16 8.86
CA LEU A 205 -1.37 13.02 9.21
C LEU A 205 -1.70 14.51 9.06
N ASP A 206 -2.31 14.91 7.95
CA ASP A 206 -2.73 16.31 7.74
C ASP A 206 -3.71 16.76 8.84
N THR A 207 -4.64 15.88 9.23
CA THR A 207 -5.60 16.15 10.29
C THR A 207 -4.92 16.30 11.65
N ILE A 208 -4.01 15.37 11.98
CA ILE A 208 -3.20 15.40 13.20
C ILE A 208 -2.38 16.68 13.26
N GLN A 209 -1.72 17.07 12.16
CA GLN A 209 -0.93 18.29 12.07
C GLN A 209 -1.80 19.53 12.40
N MET A 210 -2.96 19.66 11.75
CA MET A 210 -3.87 20.77 12.02
C MET A 210 -4.37 20.80 13.48
N LYS A 211 -4.65 19.63 14.08
CA LYS A 211 -5.07 19.55 15.49
C LYS A 211 -3.92 19.89 16.43
N ALA A 212 -2.71 19.45 16.13
CA ALA A 212 -1.50 19.72 16.90
C ALA A 212 -1.20 21.22 16.94
N ASP A 213 -1.20 21.89 15.79
CA ASP A 213 -0.94 23.33 15.70
C ASP A 213 -1.97 24.15 16.49
N LYS A 214 -3.26 23.79 16.39
CA LYS A 214 -4.34 24.42 17.17
C LYS A 214 -4.15 24.21 18.67
N ASN A 215 -3.84 22.99 19.09
CA ASN A 215 -3.64 22.65 20.49
C ASN A 215 -2.40 23.35 21.08
N ASP A 216 -1.29 23.40 20.35
CA ASP A 216 -0.07 24.10 20.78
C ASP A 216 -0.36 25.59 21.00
N ALA A 217 -1.00 26.25 20.04
CA ALA A 217 -1.38 27.66 20.17
C ALA A 217 -2.28 27.90 21.38
N LEU A 218 -3.28 27.04 21.60
CA LEU A 218 -4.21 27.17 22.71
C LEU A 218 -3.54 26.94 24.08
N VAL A 219 -2.69 25.91 24.18
CA VAL A 219 -1.94 25.61 25.42
C VAL A 219 -0.97 26.74 25.75
N ARG A 220 -0.23 27.28 24.77
CA ARG A 220 0.65 28.44 24.98
C ARG A 220 -0.10 29.67 25.48
N HIS A 221 -1.27 29.94 24.89
CA HIS A 221 -2.12 31.04 25.33
C HIS A 221 -2.59 30.85 26.78
N GLN A 222 -2.99 29.64 27.15
CA GLN A 222 -3.40 29.33 28.53
C GLN A 222 -2.26 29.40 29.53
N ASP A 223 -1.07 28.91 29.17
CA ASP A 223 0.12 29.01 30.00
C ASP A 223 0.47 30.48 30.29
N ALA A 224 0.41 31.34 29.27
CA ALA A 224 0.60 32.78 29.44
C ALA A 224 -0.46 33.40 30.37
N GLN A 225 -1.73 33.03 30.21
CA GLN A 225 -2.82 33.50 31.08
C GLN A 225 -2.63 33.05 32.54
N MET A 226 -2.24 31.79 32.77
CA MET A 226 -1.96 31.26 34.10
C MET A 226 -0.81 32.01 34.78
N LYS A 227 0.31 32.22 34.06
CA LYS A 227 1.44 33.00 34.59
C LYS A 227 1.04 34.43 34.94
N GLY A 228 0.18 35.06 34.13
CA GLY A 228 -0.39 36.37 34.44
C GLY A 228 -1.23 36.37 35.73
N LEU A 229 -2.09 35.36 35.93
CA LEU A 229 -2.88 35.22 37.16
C LEU A 229 -2.01 34.99 38.41
N LEU A 230 -0.88 34.31 38.27
CA LEU A 230 0.08 34.04 39.33
C LEU A 230 1.00 35.24 39.65
N GLY A 231 0.87 36.36 38.93
CA GLY A 231 1.59 37.60 39.20
C GLY A 231 3.02 37.66 38.64
N TYR A 232 3.39 36.77 37.71
CA TYR A 232 4.66 36.87 37.00
C TYR A 232 4.65 38.12 36.10
N LYS A 233 5.50 39.12 36.40
CA LYS A 233 5.66 40.34 35.58
C LYS A 233 6.54 40.04 34.35
N GLY A 234 6.11 40.48 33.16
CA GLY A 234 6.88 40.39 31.90
C GLY A 234 6.42 39.35 30.89
N VAL A 235 5.30 38.66 31.11
CA VAL A 235 4.77 37.67 30.16
C VAL A 235 4.11 38.37 28.98
N GLN A 236 4.81 38.44 27.84
CA GLN A 236 4.22 38.90 26.58
C GLN A 236 3.20 37.86 26.10
N ALA A 237 2.01 38.32 25.72
CA ALA A 237 1.01 37.46 25.09
C ALA A 237 1.59 36.89 23.78
N PRO A 238 1.35 35.60 23.46
CA PRO A 238 1.87 35.02 22.22
C PRO A 238 1.33 35.79 21.01
N THR A 239 2.23 36.22 20.13
CA THR A 239 1.98 37.13 19.01
C THR A 239 1.13 36.54 17.88
N ASP A 240 0.86 35.23 17.91
CA ASP A 240 0.17 34.51 16.82
C ASP A 240 -1.34 34.27 17.05
N SER A 241 -1.95 34.96 18.00
CA SER A 241 -3.39 34.84 18.32
C SER A 241 -4.37 35.35 17.22
N ALA A 242 -3.88 35.80 16.06
CA ALA A 242 -4.69 36.37 14.99
C ALA A 242 -5.72 35.37 14.38
N GLY A 243 -5.52 34.05 14.56
CA GLY A 243 -6.40 33.02 14.00
C GLY A 243 -7.56 32.55 14.90
N LEU A 244 -7.60 32.93 16.19
CA LEU A 244 -8.54 32.35 17.17
C LEU A 244 -9.69 33.28 17.59
N VAL A 245 -9.92 34.40 16.88
CA VAL A 245 -11.09 35.24 17.15
C VAL A 245 -12.35 34.53 16.64
N PRO A 246 -13.30 34.12 17.50
CA PRO A 246 -14.58 33.64 16.99
C PRO A 246 -15.27 34.81 16.28
N LYS A 247 -15.54 34.66 14.98
CA LYS A 247 -16.43 35.58 14.24
C LYS A 247 -17.77 35.61 15.00
N LYS A 248 -18.03 36.71 15.67
CA LYS A 248 -19.37 37.01 16.20
C LYS A 248 -20.31 37.06 15.00
N ARG A 249 -21.35 36.22 15.04
CA ARG A 249 -22.57 36.46 14.27
C ARG A 249 -23.27 37.69 14.82
#